data_AF-A0A529FMK6-F1
#
_entry.id   AF-A0A529FMK6-F1
#
_cell.length_a   1.000
_cell.length_b   1.000
_cell.length_c   1.000
_cell.angle_alpha   90.00
_cell.angle_beta   90.00
_cell.angle_gamma   90.00
#
_symmetry.space_group_name_H-M   'P 1'
#
loop_
_entity.id
_entity.type
_entity.pdbx_description
1 polymer ?
#
loop_
_entity_poly.entity_id
_entity_poly.type
_entity_poly.pdbx_seq_one_letter_code
_entity_poly.pdbx_strand_id
1 'polypeptide(L)'
;MRKLHIMLTPAAIMFLAAPFAAAQESQSPAPVKVDAARGLPEWDKVYKVFSHPRCADCHVADDRPRWSGAHYGGTRVHGFNVQRGSDGSGFGNPGLRCTTCHFSSNSKALHG
;
A
#
# COMPACT_ATOMS: atom_id res chain seq x y z
N MET A 1 -58.19 -9.95 -11.29
CA MET A 1 -57.10 -9.87 -12.29
C MET A 1 -56.05 -8.83 -11.91
N ARG A 2 -56.35 -7.52 -11.95
CA ARG A 2 -55.39 -6.43 -11.70
C ARG A 2 -54.72 -6.43 -10.31
N LYS A 3 -55.46 -6.74 -9.24
CA LYS A 3 -54.91 -6.88 -7.87
C LYS A 3 -53.95 -8.08 -7.71
N LEU A 4 -54.20 -9.16 -8.45
CA LEU A 4 -53.35 -10.36 -8.44
C LEU A 4 -52.00 -10.09 -9.13
N HIS A 5 -52.03 -9.33 -10.25
CA HIS A 5 -50.81 -8.93 -10.96
C HIS A 5 -49.97 -7.90 -10.18
N ILE A 6 -50.60 -7.05 -9.37
CA ILE A 6 -49.90 -6.07 -8.50
C ILE A 6 -49.16 -6.77 -7.34
N MET A 7 -49.64 -7.93 -6.87
CA MET A 7 -48.97 -8.70 -5.81
C MET A 7 -47.90 -9.68 -6.34
N LEU A 8 -48.03 -10.15 -7.58
CA LEU A 8 -47.07 -11.08 -8.20
C LEU A 8 -45.74 -10.42 -8.60
N THR A 9 -45.74 -9.14 -8.96
CA THR A 9 -44.54 -8.40 -9.36
C THR A 9 -43.49 -8.22 -8.24
N PRO A 10 -43.81 -7.76 -7.02
CA PRO A 10 -42.81 -7.66 -5.95
C PRO A 10 -42.31 -9.04 -5.49
N ALA A 11 -43.16 -10.07 -5.52
CA ALA A 11 -42.77 -11.44 -5.21
C ALA A 11 -41.77 -12.01 -6.23
N ALA A 12 -41.98 -11.76 -7.53
CA ALA A 12 -41.04 -12.15 -8.59
C ALA A 12 -39.70 -11.40 -8.47
N ILE A 13 -39.72 -10.11 -8.12
CA ILE A 13 -38.50 -9.32 -7.90
C ILE A 13 -37.70 -9.85 -6.70
N MET A 14 -38.36 -10.22 -5.59
CA MET A 14 -37.68 -10.83 -4.45
C MET A 14 -37.11 -12.22 -4.78
N PHE A 15 -37.80 -13.02 -5.59
CA PHE A 15 -37.32 -14.35 -6.00
C PHE A 15 -36.12 -14.28 -6.97
N LEU A 16 -36.06 -13.28 -7.86
CA LEU A 16 -34.94 -13.09 -8.78
C LEU A 16 -33.68 -12.52 -8.11
N ALA A 17 -33.80 -11.81 -6.98
CA ALA A 17 -32.66 -11.17 -6.31
C ALA A 17 -31.92 -12.10 -5.31
N ALA A 18 -32.58 -13.14 -4.79
CA ALA A 18 -32.00 -14.08 -3.83
C ALA A 18 -30.70 -14.79 -4.27
N PRO A 19 -30.51 -15.25 -5.54
CA PRO A 19 -29.29 -15.96 -5.93
C PRO A 19 -28.05 -15.04 -6.03
N PHE A 20 -28.21 -13.72 -6.09
CA PHE A 20 -27.07 -12.78 -6.10
C PHE A 20 -26.46 -12.57 -4.70
N ALA A 21 -27.26 -12.68 -3.63
CA ALA A 21 -26.79 -12.45 -2.28
C ALA A 21 -25.84 -13.56 -1.77
N ALA A 22 -26.09 -14.82 -2.14
CA ALA A 22 -25.26 -15.96 -1.73
C ALA A 22 -23.93 -16.07 -2.51
N ALA A 23 -23.83 -15.46 -3.70
CA ALA A 23 -22.62 -15.49 -4.51
C ALA A 23 -21.51 -14.52 -4.02
N GLN A 24 -21.84 -13.61 -3.10
CA GLN A 24 -20.90 -12.63 -2.56
C GLN A 24 -20.30 -13.02 -1.20
N GLU A 25 -20.67 -14.19 -0.66
CA GLU A 25 -19.98 -14.73 0.50
C GLU A 25 -18.58 -15.17 0.05
N SER A 26 -17.60 -14.29 0.22
CA SER A 26 -16.18 -14.62 0.03
C SER A 26 -15.87 -15.79 0.97
N GLN A 27 -15.83 -17.00 0.42
CA GLN A 27 -15.36 -18.17 1.15
C GLN A 27 -13.93 -17.85 1.56
N SER A 28 -13.71 -17.70 2.87
CA SER A 28 -12.36 -17.59 3.39
C SER A 28 -11.58 -18.81 2.91
N PRO A 29 -10.44 -18.63 2.23
CA PRO A 29 -9.67 -19.75 1.74
C PRO A 29 -9.34 -20.67 2.91
N ALA A 30 -9.43 -21.98 2.67
CA ALA A 30 -9.06 -22.99 3.66
C ALA A 30 -7.65 -22.68 4.20
N PRO A 31 -7.38 -22.94 5.50
CA PRO A 31 -6.09 -22.64 6.10
C PRO A 31 -4.97 -23.32 5.32
N VAL A 32 -4.17 -22.52 4.62
CA VAL A 32 -3.01 -23.00 3.87
C VAL A 32 -1.94 -23.36 4.89
N LYS A 33 -1.43 -24.60 4.83
CA LYS A 33 -0.26 -24.99 5.62
C LYS A 33 0.95 -24.20 5.13
N VAL A 34 1.39 -23.22 5.90
CA VAL A 34 2.55 -22.38 5.58
C VAL A 34 3.83 -23.19 5.81
N ASP A 35 4.62 -23.38 4.76
CA ASP A 35 5.96 -23.95 4.86
C ASP A 35 6.98 -22.81 5.01
N ALA A 36 7.35 -22.53 6.26
CA ALA A 36 8.33 -21.49 6.57
C ALA A 36 9.71 -21.79 5.99
N ALA A 37 10.13 -23.06 5.94
CA ALA A 37 11.44 -23.43 5.41
C ALA A 37 11.56 -23.13 3.92
N ARG A 38 10.47 -23.29 3.16
CA ARG A 38 10.38 -22.87 1.76
C ARG A 38 10.18 -21.37 1.58
N GLY A 39 9.48 -20.71 2.51
CA GLY A 39 9.14 -19.29 2.42
C GLY A 39 10.28 -18.34 2.77
N LEU A 40 11.12 -18.70 3.75
CA LEU A 40 12.21 -17.83 4.24
C LEU A 40 13.22 -17.41 3.14
N PRO A 41 13.70 -18.30 2.26
CA PRO A 41 14.60 -17.88 1.17
C PRO A 41 13.97 -16.88 0.19
N GLU A 42 12.66 -16.96 -0.02
CA GLU A 42 11.93 -15.99 -0.85
C GLU A 42 11.71 -14.67 -0.10
N TRP A 43 11.42 -14.76 1.21
CA TRP A 43 11.33 -13.60 2.08
C TRP A 43 12.65 -12.82 2.15
N ASP A 44 13.81 -13.49 2.16
CA ASP A 44 15.11 -12.79 2.16
C ASP A 44 15.29 -11.91 0.92
N LYS A 45 14.80 -12.33 -0.25
CA LYS A 45 14.84 -11.52 -1.48
C LYS A 45 13.95 -10.28 -1.33
N VAL A 46 12.75 -10.46 -0.77
CA VAL A 46 11.80 -9.38 -0.46
C VAL A 46 12.42 -8.41 0.54
N TYR A 47 12.93 -8.91 1.65
CA TYR A 47 13.58 -8.14 2.71
C TYR A 47 14.75 -7.33 2.17
N LYS A 48 15.63 -7.92 1.34
CA LYS A 48 16.77 -7.22 0.74
C LYS A 48 16.36 -5.97 -0.04
N VAL A 49 15.22 -5.99 -0.72
CA VAL A 49 14.70 -4.84 -1.48
C VAL A 49 14.04 -3.84 -0.54
N PHE A 50 13.09 -4.27 0.29
CA PHE A 50 12.30 -3.35 1.11
C PHE A 50 13.08 -2.73 2.27
N SER A 51 14.11 -3.42 2.77
CA SER A 51 15.03 -2.86 3.78
C SER A 51 16.10 -1.93 3.20
N HIS A 52 16.20 -1.82 1.87
CA HIS A 52 17.16 -0.91 1.25
C HIS A 52 16.76 0.55 1.52
N PRO A 53 17.71 1.47 1.84
CA PRO A 53 17.39 2.88 2.15
C PRO A 53 16.51 3.57 1.12
N ARG A 54 16.71 3.27 -0.19
CA ARG A 54 15.83 3.72 -1.28
C ARG A 54 14.33 3.52 -1.01
N CYS A 55 13.96 2.42 -0.37
CA CYS A 55 12.58 2.07 -0.06
C CYS A 55 12.24 2.48 1.39
N ALA A 56 13.06 2.03 2.34
CA ALA A 56 12.81 2.18 3.77
C ALA A 56 12.83 3.64 4.25
N ASP A 57 13.63 4.51 3.62
CA ASP A 57 13.72 5.91 4.04
C ASP A 57 12.48 6.72 3.60
N CYS A 58 11.75 6.27 2.60
CA CYS A 58 10.53 6.93 2.11
C CYS A 58 9.24 6.26 2.63
N HIS A 59 9.26 4.94 2.86
CA HIS A 59 8.13 4.18 3.41
C HIS A 59 8.26 4.01 4.92
N VAL A 60 7.99 5.09 5.64
CA VAL A 60 8.00 5.13 7.11
C VAL A 60 6.60 5.29 7.69
N ALA A 61 6.44 4.87 8.95
CA ALA A 61 5.17 4.88 9.67
C ALA A 61 4.71 6.28 10.14
N ASP A 62 5.62 7.24 10.25
CA ASP A 62 5.35 8.59 10.79
C ASP A 62 5.35 9.69 9.73
N ASP A 63 5.27 9.31 8.44
CA ASP A 63 5.25 10.22 7.29
C ASP A 63 6.43 11.19 7.17
N ARG A 64 7.53 10.95 7.91
CA ARG A 64 8.73 11.79 7.89
C ARG A 64 9.91 11.03 7.29
N PRO A 65 10.23 11.23 6.01
CA PRO A 65 11.34 10.52 5.37
C PRO A 65 12.65 10.57 6.14
N ARG A 66 13.52 9.57 5.93
CA ARG A 66 14.79 9.42 6.64
C ARG A 66 16.00 9.66 5.73
N TRP A 67 17.14 9.85 6.36
CA TRP A 67 18.45 9.58 5.78
C TRP A 67 19.06 8.42 6.54
N SER A 68 19.34 7.33 5.84
CA SER A 68 20.06 6.18 6.38
C SER A 68 21.11 5.66 5.39
N GLY A 69 21.87 4.66 5.83
CA GLY A 69 22.97 4.07 5.07
C GLY A 69 24.35 4.46 5.61
N ALA A 70 25.38 3.85 5.02
CA ALA A 70 26.75 3.90 5.52
C ALA A 70 27.29 5.33 5.68
N HIS A 71 26.89 6.25 4.80
CA HIS A 71 27.36 7.63 4.81
C HIS A 71 26.82 8.47 5.98
N TYR A 72 25.65 8.13 6.52
CA TYR A 72 24.99 8.91 7.56
C TYR A 72 25.28 8.41 8.98
N GLY A 73 26.02 7.30 9.13
CA GLY A 73 26.38 6.71 10.43
C GLY A 73 25.19 6.19 11.26
N GLY A 74 23.98 6.23 10.70
CA GLY A 74 22.74 5.84 11.36
C GLY A 74 21.52 6.47 10.69
N THR A 75 20.33 6.02 11.09
CA THR A 75 19.05 6.55 10.59
C THR A 75 18.70 7.84 11.31
N ARG A 76 18.39 8.89 10.55
CA ARG A 76 17.90 10.17 11.06
C ARG A 76 16.76 10.70 10.20
N VAL A 77 16.00 11.67 10.71
CA VAL A 77 14.98 12.35 9.89
C VAL A 77 15.68 13.16 8.80
N HIS A 78 15.09 13.18 7.61
CA HIS A 78 15.51 14.01 6.49
C HIS A 78 15.60 15.49 6.90
N GLY A 79 16.75 16.14 6.69
CA GLY A 79 17.04 17.46 7.27
C GLY A 79 16.14 18.60 6.79
N PHE A 80 15.56 18.48 5.59
CA PHE A 80 14.73 19.51 4.97
C PHE A 80 13.25 19.51 5.40
N ASN A 81 12.90 18.79 6.46
CA ASN A 81 11.54 18.70 7.03
C ASN A 81 10.44 18.38 5.98
N VAL A 82 10.80 17.60 4.96
CA VAL A 82 9.83 17.03 4.01
C VAL A 82 8.94 16.02 4.74
N GLN A 83 7.68 15.92 4.35
CA GLN A 83 6.74 14.91 4.85
C GLN A 83 6.03 14.26 3.67
N ARG A 84 5.36 13.13 3.90
CA ARG A 84 4.51 12.50 2.89
C ARG A 84 3.37 13.45 2.50
N GLY A 85 3.19 13.68 1.21
CA GLY A 85 2.10 14.52 0.71
C GLY A 85 0.73 13.94 1.04
N SER A 86 -0.22 14.83 1.39
CA SER A 86 -1.62 14.49 1.66
C SER A 86 -2.46 14.23 0.40
N ASP A 87 -1.87 14.40 -0.78
CA ASP A 87 -2.52 14.24 -2.08
C ASP A 87 -2.57 12.79 -2.59
N GLY A 88 -2.20 11.83 -1.73
CA GLY A 88 -2.15 10.41 -2.07
C GLY A 88 -0.98 10.01 -2.98
N SER A 89 -0.16 10.96 -3.44
CA SER A 89 0.99 10.66 -4.30
C SER A 89 2.15 10.03 -3.53
N GLY A 90 2.25 10.32 -2.22
CA GLY A 90 3.40 9.96 -1.41
C GLY A 90 4.68 10.72 -1.73
N PHE A 91 4.67 11.66 -2.69
CA PHE A 91 5.85 12.36 -3.22
C PHE A 91 6.06 13.73 -2.58
N GLY A 92 6.18 13.79 -1.25
CA GLY A 92 6.46 15.05 -0.56
C GLY A 92 5.23 15.98 -0.45
N ASN A 93 5.32 16.96 0.44
CA ASN A 93 4.29 17.99 0.64
C ASN A 93 4.15 18.90 -0.59
N PRO A 94 2.99 19.57 -0.78
CA PRO A 94 2.87 20.65 -1.76
C PRO A 94 4.00 21.69 -1.59
N GLY A 95 4.68 22.04 -2.69
CA GLY A 95 5.83 22.96 -2.68
C GLY A 95 7.17 22.36 -2.28
N LEU A 96 7.21 21.13 -1.73
CA LEU A 96 8.43 20.42 -1.33
C LEU A 96 8.42 18.98 -1.88
N ARG A 97 8.21 18.87 -3.20
CA ARG A 97 8.24 17.57 -3.88
C ARG A 97 9.66 17.02 -3.88
N CYS A 98 9.80 15.70 -3.78
CA CYS A 98 11.11 15.05 -3.73
C CYS A 98 11.97 15.41 -4.95
N THR A 99 11.33 15.54 -6.12
CA THR A 99 11.95 15.88 -7.41
C THR A 99 12.44 17.32 -7.51
N THR A 100 12.10 18.19 -6.54
CA THR A 100 12.65 19.54 -6.46
C THR A 100 14.16 19.52 -6.19
N CYS A 101 14.65 18.51 -5.45
CA CYS A 101 16.07 18.37 -5.08
C CYS A 101 16.70 17.07 -5.59
N HIS A 102 15.94 15.97 -5.65
CA HIS A 102 16.45 14.66 -6.09
C HIS A 102 16.20 14.44 -7.58
N PHE A 103 17.26 14.07 -8.29
CA PHE A 103 17.25 13.81 -9.73
C PHE A 103 17.37 12.31 -10.03
N SER A 104 17.36 11.97 -11.32
CA SER A 104 17.51 10.59 -11.79
C SER A 104 18.86 9.96 -11.43
N SER A 105 19.86 10.78 -11.06
CA SER A 105 21.17 10.32 -10.62
C SER A 105 21.58 11.02 -9.33
N ASN A 106 22.34 10.31 -8.49
CA ASN A 106 22.88 10.86 -7.27
C ASN A 106 24.01 11.83 -7.60
N SER A 107 24.06 12.95 -6.87
CA SER A 107 25.22 13.85 -6.88
C SER A 107 26.44 13.14 -6.29
N LYS A 108 27.64 13.52 -6.75
CA LYS A 108 28.89 13.13 -6.10
C LYS A 108 29.06 13.80 -4.72
N ALA A 109 28.47 14.98 -4.55
CA ALA A 109 28.38 15.64 -3.26
C ALA A 109 27.23 15.03 -2.48
N LEU A 110 27.52 14.50 -1.29
CA LEU A 110 26.50 14.06 -0.35
C LEU A 110 25.73 15.28 0.16
N HIS A 111 24.41 15.14 0.30
CA HIS A 111 23.59 16.14 0.98
C HIS A 111 23.49 15.80 2.47
N GLY A 112 23.62 16.81 3.33
CA GLY A 112 23.57 16.66 4.78
C GLY A 112 24.96 16.51 5.39
#